data_AF-A0A3D8YI89-F1
#
_entry.id   AF-A0A3D8YI89-F1
#
_cell.length_a   1.000
_cell.length_b   1.000
_cell.length_c   1.000
_cell.angle_alpha   90.00
_cell.angle_beta   90.00
_cell.angle_gamma   90.00
#
_symmetry.space_group_name_H-M   'P 1'
#
loop_
_entity.id
_entity.type
_entity.pdbx_description
1 polymer ?
#
loop_
_entity_poly.entity_id
_entity_poly.type
_entity_poly.pdbx_seq_one_letter_code
_entity_poly.pdbx_strand_id
1 'polypeptide(L)'
;LAVATVDIKKKEILAGPDILSRGFVYMRESGEMINEAQRILFHALRECLNGPDCSEYKLKEAMTGALQPFLFERTERHPMILPMVMTPDEE
;
A
#
# COMPACT_ATOMS: atom_id res chain seq x y z
N LEU A 1 8.12 1.08 -4.25
CA LEU A 1 7.97 1.37 -2.80
C LEU A 1 6.52 1.77 -2.57
N ALA A 2 5.87 1.17 -1.58
CA ALA A 2 4.54 1.59 -1.14
C ALA A 2 4.65 1.93 0.35
N VAL A 3 4.23 3.14 0.76
CA VAL A 3 4.36 3.62 2.14
C VAL A 3 3.01 4.10 2.67
N ALA A 4 2.71 3.78 3.92
CA ALA A 4 1.55 4.30 4.63
C ALA A 4 1.91 4.59 6.09
N THR A 5 1.30 5.63 6.65
CA THR A 5 1.35 5.91 8.09
C THR A 5 0.01 5.56 8.71
N VAL A 6 0.00 4.72 9.73
CA VAL A 6 -1.20 4.18 10.35
C VAL A 6 -1.12 4.24 11.87
N ASP A 7 -2.26 4.41 12.52
CA ASP A 7 -2.44 4.17 13.94
C ASP A 7 -3.23 2.86 14.10
N ILE A 8 -2.52 1.78 14.42
CA ILE A 8 -3.13 0.44 14.54
C ILE A 8 -4.10 0.40 15.74
N LYS A 9 -3.81 1.14 16.82
CA LYS A 9 -4.65 1.16 18.03
C LYS A 9 -5.98 1.86 17.75
N LYS A 10 -5.94 2.98 17.04
CA LYS A 10 -7.13 3.73 16.62
C LYS A 10 -7.79 3.17 15.36
N LYS A 11 -7.13 2.22 14.67
CA LYS A 11 -7.55 1.66 13.37
C LYS A 11 -7.68 2.72 12.28
N GLU A 12 -6.75 3.67 12.27
CA GLU A 12 -6.78 4.83 11.37
C GLU A 12 -5.58 4.85 10.43
N ILE A 13 -5.79 5.35 9.21
CA ILE A 13 -4.72 5.69 8.28
C ILE A 13 -4.45 7.19 8.46
N LEU A 14 -3.28 7.53 8.99
CA LEU A 14 -2.89 8.91 9.29
C LEU A 14 -2.38 9.65 8.04
N ALA A 15 -1.67 8.93 7.16
CA ALA A 15 -1.14 9.48 5.91
C ALA A 15 -0.89 8.39 4.86
N GLY A 16 -0.93 8.76 3.58
CA GLY A 16 -0.83 7.84 2.45
C GLY A 16 -2.11 7.03 2.22
N PRO A 17 -2.03 5.89 1.51
CA PRO A 17 -0.83 5.23 0.98
C PRO A 17 -0.23 5.91 -0.25
N ASP A 18 1.08 6.06 -0.26
CA ASP A 18 1.85 6.64 -1.38
C ASP A 18 2.70 5.58 -2.08
N ILE A 19 2.78 5.69 -3.41
CA ILE A 19 3.54 4.77 -4.25
C ILE A 19 4.66 5.54 -4.93
N LEU A 20 5.89 5.06 -4.78
CA LEU A 20 7.05 5.53 -5.52
C LEU A 20 7.56 4.38 -6.40
N SER A 21 7.54 4.60 -7.72
CA SER A 21 8.07 3.68 -8.72
C SER A 21 9.49 4.09 -9.13
N ARG A 22 10.41 3.12 -9.24
CA ARG A 22 11.76 3.32 -9.78
C ARG A 22 12.04 2.22 -10.81
N GLY A 23 12.24 2.59 -12.07
CA GLY A 23 12.57 1.65 -13.16
C GLY A 23 11.42 0.73 -13.62
N PHE A 24 10.23 0.86 -13.04
CA PHE A 24 9.08 0.02 -13.38
C PHE A 24 8.02 0.78 -14.20
N VAL A 25 7.66 2.00 -13.79
CA VAL A 25 6.67 2.84 -14.49
C VAL A 25 7.11 4.31 -14.45
N TYR A 26 7.03 5.01 -15.58
CA TYR A 26 7.31 6.43 -15.65
C TYR A 26 6.09 7.22 -15.15
N MET A 27 6.20 7.88 -13.99
CA MET A 27 5.04 8.47 -13.28
C MET A 27 4.24 9.49 -14.09
N ARG A 28 4.82 10.10 -15.13
CA ARG A 28 4.11 11.06 -16.00
C ARG A 28 3.05 10.42 -16.91
N GLU A 29 3.25 9.19 -17.36
CA GLU A 29 2.34 8.51 -18.29
C GLU A 29 1.36 7.57 -17.59
N SER A 30 1.58 7.31 -16.30
CA SER A 30 0.83 6.30 -15.55
C SER A 30 0.19 6.84 -14.27
N GLY A 31 -0.12 8.15 -14.25
CA GLY A 31 -0.81 8.79 -13.14
C GLY A 31 -2.12 8.09 -12.77
N GLU A 32 -2.92 7.67 -13.77
CA GLU A 32 -4.17 6.93 -13.53
C GLU A 32 -3.92 5.57 -12.86
N MET A 33 -2.96 4.79 -13.37
CA MET A 33 -2.61 3.49 -12.79
C MET A 33 -2.12 3.63 -11.34
N ILE A 34 -1.33 4.67 -11.06
CA ILE A 34 -0.83 4.95 -9.71
C ILE A 34 -1.97 5.36 -8.79
N ASN A 35 -2.87 6.24 -9.24
CA ASN A 35 -4.04 6.64 -8.47
C ASN A 35 -4.95 5.44 -8.14
N GLU A 36 -5.13 4.53 -9.10
CA GLU A 36 -5.90 3.31 -8.89
C GLU A 36 -5.21 2.36 -7.92
N ALA A 37 -3.89 2.17 -8.05
CA ALA A 37 -3.10 1.41 -7.09
C ALA A 37 -3.16 1.99 -5.67
N GLN A 38 -3.14 3.32 -5.52
CA GLN A 38 -3.31 3.98 -4.21
C GLN A 38 -4.70 3.72 -3.61
N ARG A 39 -5.77 3.74 -4.43
CA ARG A 39 -7.13 3.38 -3.98
C ARG A 39 -7.18 1.92 -3.51
N ILE A 40 -6.62 1.00 -4.28
CA ILE A 40 -6.54 -0.42 -3.93
C ILE A 40 -5.82 -0.61 -2.59
N LEU A 41 -4.66 0.03 -2.41
CA LEU A 41 -3.93 0.01 -1.14
C LEU A 41 -4.77 0.56 0.01
N PHE A 42 -5.45 1.68 -0.19
CA PHE A 42 -6.26 2.31 0.85
C PHE A 42 -7.38 1.38 1.33
N HIS A 43 -8.06 0.70 0.40
CA HIS A 43 -9.08 -0.29 0.72
C HIS A 43 -8.49 -1.50 1.47
N ALA A 44 -7.38 -2.07 0.97
CA ALA A 44 -6.73 -3.21 1.61
C ALA A 44 -6.26 -2.90 3.04
N LEU A 45 -5.66 -1.73 3.24
CA LEU A 45 -5.24 -1.27 4.57
C LEU A 45 -6.45 -1.07 5.50
N ARG A 46 -7.52 -0.45 5.01
CA ARG A 46 -8.73 -0.21 5.80
C ARG A 46 -9.42 -1.51 6.21
N GLU A 47 -9.50 -2.49 5.33
CA GLU A 47 -10.02 -3.82 5.65
C GLU A 47 -9.16 -4.52 6.70
N CYS A 48 -7.83 -4.49 6.52
CA CYS A 48 -6.89 -5.10 7.45
C CYS A 48 -6.92 -4.44 8.85
N LEU A 49 -7.02 -3.10 8.92
CA LEU A 49 -7.15 -2.36 10.19
C LEU A 49 -8.44 -2.69 10.95
N ASN A 50 -9.53 -2.94 10.22
CA ASN A 50 -10.81 -3.31 10.84
C ASN A 50 -10.84 -4.77 11.32
N GLY A 51 -10.00 -5.62 10.75
CA GLY A 51 -9.89 -7.04 11.11
C GLY A 51 -9.38 -7.29 12.54
N PRO A 52 -9.61 -8.50 13.07
CA PRO A 52 -9.03 -8.93 14.34
C PRO A 52 -7.51 -9.11 14.22
N ASP A 53 -6.80 -8.79 15.30
CA ASP A 53 -5.34 -8.93 15.42
C ASP A 53 -4.56 -8.23 14.30
N CYS A 54 -4.94 -7.01 13.94
CA CYS A 54 -4.19 -6.21 12.98
C CYS A 54 -2.77 -5.94 13.51
N SER A 55 -1.77 -6.14 12.65
CA SER A 55 -0.37 -5.91 12.96
C SER A 55 0.34 -5.27 11.77
N GLU A 56 1.48 -4.64 12.01
CA GLU A 56 2.31 -4.06 10.96
C GLU A 56 2.66 -5.09 9.88
N TYR A 57 2.93 -6.34 10.28
CA TYR A 57 3.19 -7.45 9.36
C TYR A 57 2.00 -7.74 8.45
N LYS A 58 0.79 -7.87 9.01
CA LYS A 58 -0.43 -8.13 8.23
C LYS A 58 -0.74 -6.98 7.27
N LEU A 59 -0.48 -5.73 7.67
CA LEU A 59 -0.65 -4.58 6.79
C LEU A 59 0.32 -4.63 5.60
N LYS A 60 1.59 -4.95 5.84
CA LYS A 60 2.58 -5.12 4.75
C LYS A 60 2.20 -6.26 3.80
N GLU A 61 1.70 -7.38 4.31
CA GLU A 61 1.18 -8.48 3.47
C GLU A 61 -0.04 -8.03 2.67
N ALA A 62 -1.01 -7.36 3.29
CA ALA A 62 -2.21 -6.86 2.61
C ALA A 62 -1.85 -5.89 1.47
N MET A 63 -0.92 -4.97 1.71
CA MET A 63 -0.42 -4.04 0.67
C MET A 63 0.19 -4.79 -0.52
N THR A 64 1.02 -5.80 -0.24
CA THR A 64 1.72 -6.56 -1.29
C THR A 64 0.73 -7.44 -2.07
N GLY A 65 -0.13 -8.18 -1.36
CA GLY A 65 -1.13 -9.06 -1.95
C GLY A 65 -2.18 -8.32 -2.77
N ALA A 66 -2.52 -7.09 -2.42
CA ALA A 66 -3.45 -6.26 -3.18
C ALA A 66 -2.80 -5.67 -4.45
N LEU A 67 -1.54 -5.21 -4.38
CA LEU A 67 -0.86 -4.59 -5.50
C LEU A 67 -0.36 -5.58 -6.55
N GLN A 68 0.14 -6.74 -6.12
CA GLN A 68 0.77 -7.69 -7.03
C GLN A 68 -0.11 -8.16 -8.20
N PRO A 69 -1.38 -8.57 -8.00
CA PRO A 69 -2.26 -8.95 -9.11
C PRO A 69 -2.61 -7.75 -9.99
N PHE A 70 -2.88 -6.58 -9.41
CA PHE A 70 -3.20 -5.36 -10.16
C PHE A 70 -2.05 -4.94 -11.08
N LEU A 71 -0.81 -4.91 -10.57
CA LEU A 71 0.36 -4.53 -11.37
C LEU A 71 0.64 -5.56 -12.46
N PHE A 72 0.44 -6.85 -12.18
CA PHE A 72 0.58 -7.89 -13.20
C PHE A 72 -0.45 -7.74 -14.32
N GLU A 73 -1.74 -7.56 -13.99
CA GLU A 73 -2.81 -7.37 -14.97
C GLU A 73 -2.56 -6.17 -15.88
N ARG A 74 -2.05 -5.06 -15.32
CA ARG A 74 -1.82 -3.82 -16.07
C ARG A 74 -0.52 -3.79 -16.86
N THR A 75 0.48 -4.60 -16.50
CA THR A 75 1.84 -4.46 -17.06
C THR A 75 2.47 -5.77 -17.55
N GLU A 76 1.84 -6.91 -17.30
CA GLU A 76 2.35 -8.27 -17.54
C GLU A 76 3.73 -8.53 -16.92
N ARG A 77 4.03 -7.87 -15.80
CA ARG A 77 5.31 -7.95 -15.09
C ARG A 77 5.09 -8.21 -13.61
N HIS A 78 6.10 -8.79 -12.97
CA HIS A 78 6.17 -8.97 -11.52
C HIS A 78 7.18 -8.00 -10.91
N PRO A 79 6.80 -6.72 -10.68
CA PRO A 79 7.67 -5.77 -10.02
C PRO A 79 7.92 -6.18 -8.57
N MET A 80 9.11 -5.86 -8.07
CA MET A 80 9.40 -5.95 -6.64
C MET A 80 8.62 -4.86 -5.88
N ILE A 81 7.78 -5.28 -4.95
CA ILE A 81 7.01 -4.38 -4.07
C ILE A 81 7.70 -4.36 -2.71
N LEU A 82 8.10 -3.18 -2.27
CA LEU A 82 8.64 -2.96 -0.93
C LEU A 82 7.61 -2.16 -0.12
N PRO A 83 6.81 -2.80 0.75
CA PRO A 83 5.86 -2.12 1.62
C PRO A 83 6.56 -1.56 2.87
N MET A 84 6.21 -0.33 3.25
CA MET A 84 6.63 0.29 4.51
C MET A 84 5.40 0.81 5.24
N VAL A 85 5.30 0.46 6.52
CA VAL A 85 4.22 0.92 7.40
C VAL A 85 4.91 1.69 8.51
N MET A 86 4.51 2.93 8.69
CA MET A 86 4.96 3.80 9.78
C MET A 86 3.85 3.91 10.81
N THR A 87 4.22 3.89 12.08
CA THR A 87 3.30 4.13 13.20
C THR A 87 3.80 5.36 13.96
N PRO A 88 2.91 6.22 14.49
CA PRO A 88 3.35 7.34 15.31
C PRO A 88 4.08 6.81 16.55
N ASP A 89 5.15 7.50 16.96
CA ASP A 89 5.82 7.21 18.22
C ASP A 89 4.85 7.48 19.39
N GLU A 90 4.80 6.58 20.35
CA GLU A 90 4.10 6.81 21.61
C GLU A 90 5.04 7.59 22.52
N GLU A 91 4.73 8.85 22.84
CA GLU A 91 5.33 9.59 23.96
C GLU A 91 4.90 9.00 25.31
#